data_AF-A0A260V8T9-F1
#
_entry.id   AF-A0A260V8T9-F1
#
_cell.length_a   1.000
_cell.length_b   1.000
_cell.length_c   1.000
_cell.angle_alpha   90.00
_cell.angle_beta   90.00
_cell.angle_gamma   90.00
#
_symmetry.space_group_name_H-M   'P 1'
#
loop_
_entity.id
_entity.type
_entity.pdbx_description
1 polymer ?
#
loop_
_entity_poly.entity_id
_entity_poly.type
_entity_poly.pdbx_seq_one_letter_code
_entity_poly.pdbx_strand_id
1 'polypeptide(L)'
;MNTFQKSAAAFNKVFVVVMKAPVLDRVLGRSMGILTYTGRKSGKEFSLPVAYKRTGNHVKVAVAVPDKKNWWRNFESDGGRVDVDLGGVHHSGLAVATRDDRGRVTVDIDLER
;
A
#
# COMPACT_ATOMS: atom_id res chain seq x y z
N MET A 1 1.47 20.40 12.18
CA MET A 1 2.01 20.31 10.80
C MET A 1 1.31 19.14 10.11
N ASN A 2 0.44 19.43 9.15
CA ASN A 2 -0.45 18.43 8.54
C ASN A 2 0.35 17.42 7.70
N THR A 3 0.15 16.14 8.00
CA THR A 3 0.62 14.96 7.26
C THR A 3 0.39 15.07 5.74
N PHE A 4 -0.63 15.84 5.34
CA PHE A 4 -1.04 16.15 3.96
C PHE A 4 0.05 16.80 3.09
N GLN A 5 0.90 17.68 3.63
CA GLN A 5 1.95 18.34 2.84
C GLN A 5 3.14 17.41 2.59
N LYS A 6 3.40 16.45 3.49
CA LYS A 6 4.45 15.45 3.33
C LYS A 6 4.06 14.35 2.33
N SER A 7 2.78 13.96 2.31
CA SER A 7 2.27 12.95 1.36
C SER A 7 2.25 13.46 -0.08
N ALA A 8 1.83 14.69 -0.33
CA ALA A 8 1.82 15.27 -1.69
C ALA A 8 3.24 15.41 -2.30
N ALA A 9 4.23 15.78 -1.49
CA ALA A 9 5.62 15.88 -1.94
C ALA A 9 6.27 14.49 -2.16
N ALA A 10 5.97 13.52 -1.30
CA ALA A 10 6.38 12.13 -1.49
C ALA A 10 5.72 11.51 -2.74
N PHE A 11 4.45 11.85 -2.99
CA PHE A 11 3.72 11.44 -4.18
C PHE A 11 4.45 11.87 -5.44
N ASN A 12 4.78 13.16 -5.63
CA ASN A 12 5.49 13.62 -6.83
C ASN A 12 6.86 12.93 -7.03
N LYS A 13 7.64 12.71 -5.96
CA LYS A 13 8.99 12.16 -6.07
C LYS A 13 8.99 10.65 -6.33
N VAL A 14 8.05 9.90 -5.75
CA VAL A 14 7.94 8.44 -5.97
C VAL A 14 7.13 8.12 -7.23
N PHE A 15 6.16 8.95 -7.59
CA PHE A 15 5.41 8.84 -8.85
C PHE A 15 6.36 8.87 -10.07
N VAL A 16 7.37 9.75 -10.06
CA VAL A 16 8.40 9.80 -11.11
C VAL A 16 9.27 8.53 -11.15
N VAL A 17 9.50 7.85 -10.02
CA VAL A 17 10.28 6.61 -9.95
C VAL A 17 9.46 5.39 -10.41
N VAL A 18 8.18 5.34 -10.06
CA VAL A 18 7.26 4.25 -10.46
C VAL A 18 6.98 4.29 -11.98
N MET A 19 6.88 5.48 -12.56
CA MET A 19 6.62 5.66 -14.00
C MET A 19 7.82 5.30 -14.91
N LYS A 20 9.04 5.16 -14.35
CA LYS A 20 10.27 4.92 -15.14
C LYS A 20 10.68 3.45 -15.28
N ALA A 21 9.85 2.49 -14.87
CA ALA A 21 10.21 1.07 -14.81
C ALA A 21 9.15 0.15 -15.45
N PRO A 22 9.48 -1.12 -15.78
CA PRO A 22 8.55 -2.19 -16.21
C PRO A 22 7.37 -2.48 -15.26
N VAL A 23 7.23 -1.70 -14.19
CA VAL A 23 6.06 -1.67 -13.31
C VAL A 23 4.88 -0.99 -14.01
N LEU A 24 5.10 -0.14 -15.02
CA LEU A 24 4.04 0.55 -15.77
C LEU A 24 2.98 -0.41 -16.31
N ASP A 25 3.38 -1.52 -16.93
CA ASP A 25 2.46 -2.56 -17.44
C ASP A 25 1.58 -3.19 -16.34
N ARG A 26 2.10 -3.25 -15.12
CA ARG A 26 1.39 -3.77 -13.94
C ARG A 26 0.49 -2.71 -13.29
N VAL A 27 0.71 -1.43 -13.59
CA VAL A 27 -0.07 -0.27 -13.11
C VAL A 27 -1.17 0.13 -14.10
N LEU A 28 -1.02 -0.20 -15.40
CA LEU A 28 -2.09 -0.02 -16.39
C LEU A 28 -3.41 -0.67 -15.89
N GLY A 29 -4.43 0.15 -15.67
CA GLY A 29 -5.73 -0.27 -15.12
C GLY A 29 -5.81 -0.39 -13.58
N ARG A 30 -4.85 0.19 -12.84
CA ARG A 30 -4.88 0.30 -11.37
C ARG A 30 -4.80 1.76 -10.91
N SER A 31 -5.50 2.08 -9.83
CA SER A 31 -5.43 3.39 -9.18
C SER A 31 -4.20 3.47 -8.24
N MET A 32 -3.74 4.69 -7.96
CA MET A 32 -2.64 4.95 -7.01
C MET A 32 -3.19 5.54 -5.71
N GLY A 33 -2.62 5.15 -4.58
CA GLY A 33 -2.93 5.67 -3.25
C GLY A 33 -1.71 5.67 -2.33
N ILE A 34 -1.85 6.23 -1.15
CA ILE A 34 -0.83 6.16 -0.09
C ILE A 34 -1.29 5.16 0.97
N LEU A 35 -0.42 4.22 1.33
CA LEU A 35 -0.61 3.31 2.46
C LEU A 35 0.29 3.76 3.61
N THR A 36 -0.30 3.97 4.78
CA THR A 36 0.38 4.31 6.02
C THR A 36 0.18 3.21 7.06
N TYR A 37 1.25 2.81 7.75
CA TYR A 37 1.21 1.78 8.78
C TYR A 37 2.33 1.95 9.81
N THR A 38 2.16 1.35 10.98
CA THR A 38 3.19 1.26 12.01
C THR A 38 3.97 -0.04 11.89
N GLY A 39 5.29 0.04 11.73
CA GLY A 39 6.13 -1.14 11.57
C GLY A 39 6.23 -1.98 12.85
N ARG A 40 5.81 -3.26 12.78
CA ARG A 40 5.69 -4.16 13.94
C ARG A 40 6.96 -4.29 14.78
N LYS A 41 8.14 -4.26 14.15
CA LYS A 41 9.44 -4.40 14.83
C LYS A 41 10.00 -3.07 15.33
N SER A 42 9.70 -1.97 14.63
CA SER A 42 10.33 -0.67 14.86
C SER A 42 9.47 0.33 15.61
N GLY A 43 8.14 0.13 15.66
CA GLY A 43 7.18 1.09 16.21
C GLY A 43 7.04 2.40 15.40
N LYS A 44 7.83 2.58 14.34
CA LYS A 44 7.81 3.76 13.47
C LYS A 44 6.67 3.70 12.46
N GLU A 45 6.12 4.86 12.16
CA GLU A 45 5.18 5.05 11.06
C GLU A 45 5.91 5.09 9.71
N PHE A 46 5.33 4.43 8.71
CA PHE A 46 5.80 4.42 7.33
C PHE A 46 4.65 4.75 6.40
N SER A 47 4.90 5.61 5.41
CA SER A 47 3.96 5.91 4.33
C SER A 47 4.60 5.61 2.98
N LEU A 48 3.92 4.85 2.14
CA LEU A 48 4.41 4.48 0.81
C LEU A 48 3.29 4.48 -0.23
N PRO A 49 3.58 4.90 -1.47
CA PRO A 49 2.60 4.83 -2.54
C PRO A 49 2.42 3.39 -3.02
N VAL A 50 1.17 3.02 -3.23
CA VAL A 50 0.74 1.70 -3.67
C VAL A 50 -0.18 1.79 -4.88
N ALA A 51 -0.02 0.86 -5.81
CA ALA A 51 -1.03 0.60 -6.82
C ALA A 51 -2.10 -0.34 -6.24
N TYR A 52 -3.37 0.01 -6.39
CA TYR A 52 -4.47 -0.74 -5.79
C TYR A 52 -5.61 -1.01 -6.77
N LYS A 53 -6.44 -1.99 -6.42
CA LYS A 53 -7.81 -2.16 -6.94
C LYS A 53 -8.78 -2.15 -5.77
N ARG A 54 -9.87 -1.37 -5.89
CA ARG A 54 -10.91 -1.30 -4.87
C ARG A 54 -12.19 -1.97 -5.37
N THR A 55 -12.86 -2.70 -4.48
CA THR A 55 -14.18 -3.29 -4.72
C THR A 55 -14.98 -3.17 -3.42
N GLY A 56 -15.96 -2.26 -3.39
CA GLY A 56 -16.67 -1.91 -2.15
C GLY A 56 -15.70 -1.39 -1.08
N ASN A 57 -15.64 -2.10 0.05
CA ASN A 57 -14.76 -1.80 1.17
C ASN A 57 -13.42 -2.53 1.12
N HIS A 58 -13.19 -3.39 0.12
CA HIS A 58 -11.91 -4.10 0.00
C HIS A 58 -10.96 -3.37 -0.94
N VAL A 59 -9.73 -3.18 -0.49
CA VAL A 59 -8.63 -2.60 -1.26
C VAL A 59 -7.52 -3.64 -1.39
N LYS A 60 -7.27 -4.10 -2.61
CA LYS A 60 -6.21 -5.06 -2.92
C LYS A 60 -4.97 -4.35 -3.44
N VAL A 61 -3.86 -4.54 -2.75
CA VAL A 61 -2.53 -4.04 -3.12
C VAL A 61 -1.66 -5.23 -3.52
N ALA A 62 -1.29 -5.30 -4.79
CA ALA A 62 -0.35 -6.32 -5.28
C ALA A 62 1.10 -5.87 -4.99
N VAL A 63 1.87 -6.71 -4.30
CA VAL A 63 3.26 -6.38 -3.96
C VAL A 63 4.16 -6.76 -5.13
N ALA A 64 4.62 -5.77 -5.88
CA ALA A 64 5.59 -6.00 -6.94
C ALA A 64 6.96 -6.38 -6.35
N VAL A 65 7.49 -7.53 -6.81
CA VAL A 65 8.78 -8.11 -6.42
C VAL A 65 8.87 -8.30 -4.88
N PRO A 66 8.00 -9.15 -4.31
CA PRO A 66 7.82 -9.23 -2.86
C PRO A 66 9.07 -9.67 -2.12
N ASP A 67 9.95 -10.46 -2.74
CA ASP A 67 11.19 -10.92 -2.09
C ASP A 67 12.25 -9.82 -1.93
N LYS A 68 12.10 -8.71 -2.66
CA LYS A 68 12.95 -7.52 -2.51
C LYS A 68 12.37 -6.47 -1.54
N LYS A 69 11.23 -6.77 -0.90
CA LYS A 69 10.51 -5.82 -0.04
C LYS A 69 10.10 -6.51 1.26
N ASN A 70 10.12 -5.79 2.37
CA ASN A 70 9.74 -6.36 3.68
C ASN A 70 8.50 -5.71 4.30
N TRP A 71 7.99 -4.61 3.74
CA TRP A 71 6.87 -3.87 4.35
C TRP A 71 5.59 -4.71 4.47
N TRP A 72 5.30 -5.56 3.50
CA TRP A 72 4.09 -6.40 3.47
C TRP A 72 4.07 -7.43 4.61
N ARG A 73 5.24 -7.77 5.16
CA ARG A 73 5.38 -8.68 6.30
C ARG A 73 4.81 -8.11 7.60
N ASN A 74 4.55 -6.81 7.65
CA ASN A 74 3.85 -6.21 8.80
C ASN A 74 2.39 -6.67 8.91
N PHE A 75 1.84 -7.28 7.85
CA PHE A 75 0.45 -7.71 7.77
C PHE A 75 0.33 -9.24 7.63
N GLU A 76 1.41 -9.98 7.86
CA GLU A 76 1.34 -11.45 8.01
C GLU A 76 0.63 -11.83 9.33
N SER A 77 0.16 -13.08 9.42
CA SER A 77 -0.53 -13.63 10.60
C SER A 77 -1.86 -12.93 10.91
N ASP A 78 -1.92 -12.10 11.95
CA ASP A 78 -3.14 -11.45 12.46
C ASP A 78 -3.50 -10.15 11.71
N GLY A 79 -2.70 -9.77 10.71
CA GLY A 79 -2.84 -8.52 9.98
C GLY A 79 -2.31 -7.31 10.75
N GLY A 80 -2.70 -6.11 10.33
CA GLY A 80 -2.34 -4.86 11.01
C GLY A 80 -3.21 -3.68 10.59
N ARG A 81 -3.46 -2.75 11.52
CA ARG A 81 -4.20 -1.52 11.22
C ARG A 81 -3.39 -0.63 10.29
N VAL A 82 -4.09 -0.05 9.33
CA VAL A 82 -3.51 0.85 8.32
C VAL A 82 -4.45 2.02 8.08
N ASP A 83 -3.85 3.11 7.58
CA ASP A 83 -4.58 4.19 6.95
C ASP A 83 -4.24 4.23 5.47
N VAL A 84 -5.23 4.52 4.64
CA VAL A 84 -5.05 4.70 3.21
C VAL A 84 -5.61 6.04 2.75
N ASP A 85 -4.89 6.68 1.84
CA ASP A 85 -5.39 7.79 1.03
C ASP A 85 -5.66 7.26 -0.38
N LEU A 86 -6.94 7.24 -0.75
CA LEU A 86 -7.43 6.73 -2.03
C LEU A 86 -8.02 7.89 -2.84
N GLY A 87 -7.17 8.53 -3.65
CA GLY A 87 -7.61 9.66 -4.47
C GLY A 87 -7.99 10.90 -3.67
N GLY A 88 -7.28 11.17 -2.56
CA GLY A 88 -7.52 12.29 -1.66
C GLY A 88 -8.52 12.00 -0.53
N VAL A 89 -9.09 10.79 -0.49
CA VAL A 89 -10.02 10.37 0.55
C VAL A 89 -9.33 9.43 1.53
N HIS A 90 -9.32 9.80 2.80
CA HIS A 90 -8.74 9.02 3.88
C HIS A 90 -9.70 7.94 4.37
N HIS A 91 -9.17 6.73 4.55
CA HIS A 91 -9.87 5.60 5.17
C HIS A 91 -8.93 4.87 6.13
N SER A 92 -9.46 4.38 7.23
CA SER A 92 -8.78 3.42 8.09
C SER A 92 -9.23 2.00 7.75
N GLY A 93 -8.41 0.99 8.07
CA GLY A 93 -8.75 -0.40 7.78
C GLY A 93 -7.82 -1.41 8.42
N LEU A 94 -8.16 -2.68 8.23
CA LEU A 94 -7.34 -3.82 8.62
C LEU A 94 -6.70 -4.45 7.39
N ALA A 95 -5.36 -4.47 7.34
CA ALA A 95 -4.60 -5.08 6.27
C ALA A 95 -4.18 -6.51 6.63
N VAL A 96 -4.34 -7.45 5.70
CA VAL A 96 -3.84 -8.82 5.79
C VAL A 96 -3.06 -9.16 4.53
N ALA A 97 -1.83 -9.67 4.69
CA ALA A 97 -1.00 -10.13 3.61
C ALA A 97 -1.17 -11.64 3.39
N THR A 98 -1.38 -12.03 2.13
CA THR A 98 -1.36 -13.43 1.70
C THR A 98 -0.29 -13.62 0.64
N ARG A 99 0.46 -14.71 0.77
CA ARG A 99 1.38 -15.21 -0.26
C ARG A 99 0.81 -16.49 -0.85
N ASP A 100 0.69 -16.55 -2.17
CA ASP A 100 0.24 -17.78 -2.86
C ASP A 100 1.39 -18.77 -3.14
N ASP A 101 1.04 -19.94 -3.68
CA ASP A 101 1.94 -21.01 -4.09
C ASP A 101 2.99 -20.57 -5.11
N ARG A 102 2.66 -19.56 -5.94
CA ARG A 102 3.55 -18.94 -6.93
C ARG A 102 4.42 -17.82 -6.35
N GLY A 103 4.37 -17.61 -5.03
CA GLY A 103 5.13 -16.58 -4.33
C GLY A 103 4.61 -15.15 -4.55
N ARG A 104 3.44 -14.96 -5.17
CA ARG A 104 2.83 -13.63 -5.32
C ARG A 104 2.26 -13.20 -3.99
N VAL A 105 2.55 -11.97 -3.59
CA VAL A 105 2.01 -11.38 -2.37
C VAL A 105 0.94 -10.35 -2.71
N THR A 106 -0.21 -10.47 -2.05
CA THR A 106 -1.27 -9.47 -2.05
C THR A 106 -1.53 -9.03 -0.62
N VAL A 107 -1.71 -7.73 -0.41
CA VAL A 107 -2.26 -7.18 0.82
C VAL A 107 -3.70 -6.80 0.55
N ASP A 108 -4.63 -7.44 1.25
CA ASP A 108 -6.05 -7.09 1.24
C ASP A 108 -6.33 -6.19 2.44
N ILE A 109 -7.02 -5.08 2.22
CA ILE A 109 -7.36 -4.10 3.26
C ILE A 109 -8.87 -4.01 3.30
N ASP A 110 -9.45 -4.39 4.44
CA ASP A 110 -10.86 -4.16 4.72
C ASP A 110 -11.03 -2.76 5.34
N LEU A 111 -11.68 -1.87 4.60
CA LEU A 111 -11.90 -0.49 5.02
C LEU A 111 -13.02 -0.43 6.06
N GLU A 112 -12.75 0.29 7.15
CA GLU A 112 -13.77 0.68 8.11
C GLU A 112 -14.76 1.64 7.43
N ARG A 113 -16.05 1.51 7.76
CA ARG A 113 -17.13 2.31 7.17
C ARG A 113 -17.11 3.76 7.61
#